data_AF-A0A925S6W7-F1
#
_entry.id   AF-A0A925S6W7-F1
#
_cell.length_a   1.000
_cell.length_b   1.000
_cell.length_c   1.000
_cell.angle_alpha   90.00
_cell.angle_beta   90.00
_cell.angle_gamma   90.00
#
_symmetry.space_group_name_H-M   'P 1'
#
loop_
_entity.id
_entity.type
_entity.pdbx_description
1 polymer ?
#
loop_
_entity_poly.entity_id
_entity_poly.type
_entity_poly.pdbx_seq_one_letter_code
_entity_poly.pdbx_strand_id
1 'polypeptide(L)'
;MRKDRQTIRNARGSMLIIIILTVAFVVVPLVIFVSQTGFYSIDQGRIKSTVEAASLLAANDLSRVFIDDSTFGYVSLSNFPPNGKATCAPDGEPLPVTGINTLVGTIRQNAIVAHELVNPTLERLVEEDRESSESTVDDLNAALRQAVQKETPDTMTDIYGRRIEPLKDVTEFLKANLPPGLEIESVEIENGWLAAPTRTTIPIPDLLALANLKKGTFTNGFYSSFVDVPAHGKPFTFAGLGTASALVKTADFRSERADKINSIVKVECTVVCTNPSRRNMPMGLEAPQRIRVAACSQPFTMPDNGPAGLMTIRFSGGSVAGLQSWQDFLKPENFHDHQVNTYEARGGDYPIDPTARMKLTDSDVTNGTSAQFAQHLYYWLRNGHLRPKLSSILGMLSLPFQSGPNDIYAYEFNNNGKINRRVIAKDPFFRGMTSDAQESVTVDTSTNHNTNPIIIFRDNVKKLGIQSGGKHAGQPLAGYPLNWCEIADYGGDENIASRVLKGRLGTGLTLLDPTGGANSLFRGSDGKTMCLQPRRSYYSGGLALDIEIGGTKLPEPQKLDVATVSAIKRGRGI
;
A
#
# COMPACT_ATOMS: atom_id res chain seq x y z
N MET A 1 73.41 -37.21 75.60
CA MET A 1 72.48 -37.64 74.53
C MET A 1 71.04 -37.45 74.97
N ARG A 2 70.40 -36.31 74.66
CA ARG A 2 68.93 -36.11 74.58
C ARG A 2 68.64 -34.60 74.53
N LYS A 3 68.61 -34.06 73.33
CA LYS A 3 67.91 -32.83 72.90
C LYS A 3 68.00 -32.84 71.37
N ASP A 4 67.06 -32.20 70.69
CA ASP A 4 66.96 -32.05 69.22
C ASP A 4 66.14 -33.09 68.46
N ARG A 5 64.90 -33.35 68.90
CA ARG A 5 63.91 -34.04 68.05
C ARG A 5 62.48 -33.51 68.10
N GLN A 6 62.24 -32.27 68.53
CA GLN A 6 60.86 -31.78 68.77
C GLN A 6 60.41 -30.50 68.04
N THR A 7 61.21 -29.90 67.14
CA THR A 7 60.85 -28.61 66.50
C THR A 7 60.54 -28.65 65.00
N ILE A 8 60.49 -29.83 64.36
CA ILE A 8 60.19 -29.94 62.90
C ILE A 8 58.69 -30.22 62.62
N ARG A 9 57.87 -30.53 63.62
CA ARG A 9 56.43 -30.87 63.40
C ARG A 9 55.47 -29.68 63.31
N ASN A 10 55.85 -28.45 63.65
CA ASN A 10 54.93 -27.29 63.70
C ASN A 10 54.86 -26.42 62.44
N ALA A 11 55.80 -26.54 61.49
CA ALA A 11 55.80 -25.72 60.27
C ALA A 11 54.71 -26.14 59.24
N ARG A 12 54.27 -27.42 59.28
CA ARG A 12 53.23 -27.94 58.36
C ARG A 12 51.81 -27.61 58.81
N GLY A 13 51.58 -27.38 60.10
CA GLY A 13 50.25 -27.02 60.63
C GLY A 13 49.82 -25.61 60.24
N SER A 14 50.76 -24.65 60.25
CA SER A 14 50.48 -23.25 59.89
C SER A 14 50.15 -23.07 58.39
N MET A 15 50.83 -23.83 57.51
CA MET A 15 50.57 -23.80 56.07
C MET A 15 49.18 -24.37 55.71
N LEU A 16 48.73 -25.41 56.42
CA LEU A 16 47.41 -26.01 56.21
C LEU A 16 46.28 -25.06 56.64
N ILE A 17 46.47 -24.33 57.75
CA ILE A 17 45.52 -23.30 58.20
C ILE A 17 45.41 -22.16 57.18
N ILE A 18 46.54 -21.68 56.65
CA ILE A 18 46.54 -20.64 55.61
C ILE A 18 45.81 -21.12 54.35
N ILE A 19 46.07 -22.35 53.88
CA ILE A 19 45.38 -22.91 52.72
C ILE A 19 43.86 -23.00 52.96
N ILE A 20 43.43 -23.49 54.12
CA ILE A 20 42.00 -23.56 54.48
C ILE A 20 41.38 -22.15 54.51
N LEU A 21 42.06 -21.18 55.11
CA LEU A 21 41.60 -19.79 55.17
C LEU A 21 41.52 -19.18 53.75
N THR A 22 42.53 -19.36 52.91
CA THR A 22 42.52 -18.87 51.53
C THR A 22 41.40 -19.52 50.70
N VAL A 23 41.20 -20.84 50.85
CA VAL A 23 40.11 -21.53 50.15
C VAL A 23 38.74 -21.03 50.65
N ALA A 24 38.54 -20.94 51.97
CA ALA A 24 37.26 -20.56 52.55
C ALA A 24 36.89 -19.08 52.34
N PHE A 25 37.87 -18.16 52.39
CA PHE A 25 37.61 -16.71 52.33
C PHE A 25 37.89 -16.07 50.97
N VAL A 26 38.64 -16.74 50.08
CA VAL A 26 38.94 -16.19 48.74
C VAL A 26 38.36 -17.07 47.64
N VAL A 27 38.72 -18.36 47.61
CA VAL A 27 38.33 -19.24 46.50
C VAL A 27 36.83 -19.52 46.50
N VAL A 28 36.26 -19.90 47.65
CA VAL A 28 34.82 -20.22 47.75
C VAL A 28 33.95 -19.00 47.44
N PRO A 29 34.17 -17.80 48.01
CA PRO A 29 33.39 -16.62 47.65
C PRO A 29 33.53 -16.21 46.18
N LEU A 30 34.73 -16.32 45.60
CA LEU A 30 34.96 -16.03 44.19
C LEU A 30 34.19 -17.00 43.28
N VAL A 31 34.23 -18.30 43.57
CA VAL A 31 33.48 -19.32 42.81
C VAL A 31 31.98 -19.08 42.92
N ILE A 32 31.48 -18.73 44.11
CA ILE A 32 30.06 -18.37 44.30
C ILE A 32 29.71 -17.13 43.47
N PHE A 33 30.52 -16.08 43.50
CA PHE A 33 30.28 -14.85 42.74
C PHE A 33 30.28 -15.09 41.22
N VAL A 34 31.27 -15.82 40.70
CA VAL A 34 31.36 -16.17 39.27
C VAL A 34 30.18 -17.05 38.86
N SER A 35 29.78 -18.00 39.71
CA SER A 35 28.63 -18.86 39.47
C SER A 35 27.32 -18.05 39.43
N GLN A 36 27.10 -17.17 40.41
CA GLN A 36 25.92 -16.31 40.47
C GLN A 36 25.83 -15.33 39.30
N THR A 37 26.94 -14.69 38.93
CA THR A 37 26.99 -13.78 37.77
C THR A 37 26.81 -14.54 36.46
N GLY A 38 27.37 -15.76 36.36
CA GLY A 38 27.17 -16.66 35.22
C GLY A 38 25.71 -17.07 35.05
N PHE A 39 25.06 -17.53 36.12
CA PHE A 39 23.63 -17.87 36.09
C PHE A 39 22.75 -16.66 35.78
N TYR A 40 23.03 -15.50 36.39
CA TYR A 40 22.32 -14.26 36.08
C TYR A 40 22.44 -13.90 34.59
N SER A 41 23.64 -14.01 34.02
CA SER A 41 23.88 -13.72 32.60
C SER A 41 23.15 -14.71 31.68
N ILE A 42 23.07 -15.99 32.06
CA ILE A 42 22.31 -17.01 31.32
C ILE A 42 20.81 -16.72 31.39
N ASP A 43 20.27 -16.44 32.59
CA ASP A 43 18.86 -16.13 32.79
C ASP A 43 18.48 -14.87 32.01
N GLN A 44 19.28 -13.80 32.11
CA GLN A 44 19.09 -12.56 31.37
C GLN A 44 19.12 -12.79 29.85
N GLY A 45 20.05 -13.61 29.34
CA GLY A 45 20.12 -13.95 27.92
C GLY A 45 18.89 -14.74 27.43
N ARG A 46 18.38 -15.66 28.25
CA ARG A 46 17.16 -16.42 27.94
C ARG A 46 15.92 -15.52 27.94
N ILE A 47 15.74 -14.71 29.00
CA ILE A 47 14.64 -13.74 29.08
C ILE A 47 14.69 -12.80 27.88
N LYS A 48 15.88 -12.29 27.54
CA LYS A 48 16.05 -11.41 26.38
C LYS A 48 15.61 -12.08 25.08
N SER A 49 16.00 -13.33 24.85
CA SER A 49 15.57 -14.07 23.65
C SER A 49 14.04 -14.23 23.60
N THR A 50 13.40 -14.50 24.74
CA THR A 50 11.93 -14.62 24.82
C THR A 50 11.25 -13.27 24.58
N VAL A 51 11.76 -12.17 25.15
CA VAL A 51 11.23 -10.81 24.96
C VAL A 51 11.44 -10.32 23.52
N GLU A 52 12.55 -10.67 22.89
CA GLU A 52 12.80 -10.43 21.46
C GLU A 52 11.74 -11.13 20.60
N ALA A 53 11.46 -12.41 20.83
CA ALA A 53 10.42 -13.15 20.13
C ALA A 53 9.01 -12.57 20.38
N ALA A 54 8.70 -12.18 21.62
CA ALA A 54 7.44 -11.50 21.95
C ALA A 54 7.30 -10.16 21.22
N SER A 55 8.39 -9.39 21.08
CA SER A 55 8.37 -8.11 20.34
C SER A 55 8.09 -8.31 18.85
N LEU A 56 8.55 -9.42 18.25
CA LEU A 56 8.25 -9.77 16.86
C LEU A 56 6.78 -10.17 16.67
N LEU A 57 6.19 -10.84 17.67
CA LEU A 57 4.75 -11.16 17.70
C LEU A 57 3.93 -9.86 17.72
N ALA A 58 4.24 -8.94 18.64
CA ALA A 58 3.57 -7.64 18.70
C ALA A 58 3.70 -6.85 17.37
N ALA A 59 4.88 -6.89 16.74
CA ALA A 59 5.10 -6.23 15.45
C ALA A 59 4.25 -6.84 14.33
N ASN A 60 4.04 -8.16 14.35
CA ASN A 60 3.14 -8.86 13.43
C ASN A 60 1.69 -8.43 13.64
N ASP A 61 1.24 -8.31 14.89
CA ASP A 61 -0.12 -7.90 15.20
C ASP A 61 -0.38 -6.44 14.79
N LEU A 62 0.53 -5.53 15.09
CA LEU A 62 0.42 -4.12 14.67
C LEU A 62 0.41 -3.96 13.14
N SER A 63 1.08 -4.84 12.40
CA SER A 63 1.05 -4.79 10.92
C SER A 63 -0.34 -5.04 10.33
N ARG A 64 -1.26 -5.64 11.11
CA ARG A 64 -2.62 -5.99 10.69
C ARG A 64 -3.67 -4.96 11.12
N VAL A 65 -3.30 -4.00 11.96
CA VAL A 65 -4.17 -2.89 12.34
C VAL A 65 -4.42 -2.04 11.11
N PHE A 66 -5.69 -1.75 10.81
CA PHE A 66 -6.09 -0.91 9.70
C PHE A 66 -7.14 0.10 10.15
N ILE A 67 -7.27 1.18 9.39
CA ILE A 67 -8.28 2.23 9.55
C ILE A 67 -9.13 2.33 8.28
N ASP A 68 -10.36 2.82 8.40
CA ASP A 68 -11.23 3.19 7.28
C ASP A 68 -11.09 4.69 7.00
N ASP A 69 -10.27 5.04 6.00
CA ASP A 69 -10.05 6.41 5.55
C ASP A 69 -11.08 6.81 4.48
N SER A 70 -11.66 8.00 4.61
CA SER A 70 -12.72 8.47 3.69
C SER A 70 -12.24 8.77 2.27
N THR A 71 -10.94 9.01 2.10
CA THR A 71 -10.29 9.41 0.85
C THR A 71 -9.59 8.25 0.18
N PHE A 72 -8.90 7.40 0.95
CA PHE A 72 -8.06 6.31 0.45
C PHE A 72 -8.64 4.91 0.70
N GLY A 73 -9.75 4.79 1.43
CA GLY A 73 -10.30 3.50 1.86
C GLY A 73 -9.51 2.87 2.98
N TYR A 74 -9.36 1.55 2.99
CA TYR A 74 -8.65 0.90 4.10
C TYR A 74 -7.13 1.11 4.03
N VAL A 75 -6.55 1.66 5.09
CA VAL A 75 -5.11 1.93 5.20
C VAL A 75 -4.51 1.23 6.42
N SER A 76 -3.30 0.67 6.28
CA SER A 76 -2.58 -0.06 7.33
C SER A 76 -1.07 0.17 7.25
N LEU A 77 -0.29 -0.38 8.19
CA LEU A 77 1.16 -0.50 8.03
C LEU A 77 1.52 -1.47 6.88
N SER A 78 0.74 -2.55 6.68
CA SER A 78 0.99 -3.52 5.60
C SER A 78 -0.03 -3.39 4.47
N ASN A 79 0.39 -3.73 3.24
CA ASN A 79 -0.59 -4.03 2.19
C ASN A 79 -1.30 -5.35 2.51
N PHE A 80 -2.59 -5.48 2.17
CA PHE A 80 -3.30 -6.76 2.18
C PHE A 80 -4.13 -6.94 0.91
N PRO A 81 -4.17 -8.17 0.36
CA PRO A 81 -4.99 -8.46 -0.81
C PRO A 81 -6.49 -8.37 -0.48
N PRO A 82 -7.36 -8.17 -1.48
CA PRO A 82 -8.80 -8.07 -1.27
C PRO A 82 -9.43 -9.46 -1.06
N ASN A 83 -9.19 -10.06 0.10
CA ASN A 83 -9.76 -11.34 0.52
C ASN A 83 -10.27 -11.35 1.96
N GLY A 84 -10.24 -10.19 2.64
CA GLY A 84 -10.70 -10.03 4.02
C GLY A 84 -12.23 -10.11 4.16
N LYS A 85 -12.70 -10.64 5.29
CA LYS A 85 -14.14 -10.64 5.66
C LYS A 85 -14.55 -9.38 6.41
N ALA A 86 -13.59 -8.73 7.09
CA ALA A 86 -13.84 -7.49 7.83
C ALA A 86 -13.74 -6.25 6.94
N THR A 87 -13.15 -6.39 5.75
CA THR A 87 -12.92 -5.31 4.78
C THR A 87 -13.73 -5.61 3.53
N CYS A 88 -15.02 -5.31 3.55
CA CYS A 88 -15.94 -5.55 2.42
C CYS A 88 -16.61 -4.25 1.97
N ALA A 89 -16.84 -4.14 0.65
CA ALA A 89 -17.68 -3.11 0.08
C ALA A 89 -19.17 -3.38 0.39
N PRO A 90 -20.05 -2.38 0.17
CA PRO A 90 -21.49 -2.55 0.36
C PRO A 90 -22.13 -3.69 -0.45
N ASP A 91 -21.55 -4.07 -1.59
CA ASP A 91 -21.96 -5.22 -2.39
C ASP A 91 -21.48 -6.58 -1.84
N GLY A 92 -20.72 -6.57 -0.75
CA GLY A 92 -20.14 -7.75 -0.11
C GLY A 92 -18.82 -8.22 -0.73
N GLU A 93 -18.32 -7.57 -1.79
CA GLU A 93 -17.01 -7.91 -2.33
C GLU A 93 -15.89 -7.43 -1.41
N PRO A 94 -14.84 -8.24 -1.17
CA PRO A 94 -13.74 -7.83 -0.32
C PRO A 94 -12.95 -6.66 -0.94
N LEU A 95 -12.37 -5.85 -0.07
CA LEU A 95 -11.60 -4.65 -0.40
C LEU A 95 -10.13 -4.84 -0.06
N PRO A 96 -9.22 -4.25 -0.86
CA PRO A 96 -7.80 -4.26 -0.52
C PRO A 96 -7.54 -3.33 0.67
N VAL A 97 -6.44 -3.56 1.37
CA VAL A 97 -5.91 -2.62 2.36
C VAL A 97 -4.56 -2.11 1.85
N THR A 98 -4.43 -0.80 1.73
CA THR A 98 -3.22 -0.17 1.20
C THR A 98 -2.26 0.14 2.35
N GLY A 99 -1.00 -0.26 2.19
CA GLY A 99 0.05 0.04 3.15
C GLY A 99 0.42 1.53 3.11
N ILE A 100 0.67 2.14 4.26
CA ILE A 100 0.98 3.58 4.39
C ILE A 100 2.17 4.00 3.54
N ASN A 101 3.20 3.15 3.47
CA ASN A 101 4.37 3.39 2.63
C ASN A 101 4.06 3.33 1.13
N THR A 102 3.11 2.47 0.72
CA THR A 102 2.62 2.41 -0.66
C THR A 102 1.84 3.68 -1.00
N LEU A 103 0.97 4.14 -0.10
CA LEU A 103 0.19 5.37 -0.24
C LEU A 103 1.11 6.59 -0.40
N VAL A 104 2.00 6.82 0.57
CA VAL A 104 2.96 7.94 0.56
C VAL A 104 3.86 7.88 -0.68
N GLY A 105 4.33 6.68 -1.05
CA GLY A 105 5.14 6.50 -2.26
C GLY A 105 4.38 6.85 -3.54
N THR A 106 3.10 6.49 -3.62
CA THR A 106 2.24 6.79 -4.77
C THR A 106 2.03 8.29 -4.94
N ILE A 107 1.70 8.99 -3.85
CA ILE A 107 1.53 10.45 -3.87
C ILE A 107 2.85 11.13 -4.26
N ARG A 108 3.98 10.67 -3.71
CA ARG A 108 5.31 11.18 -4.06
C ARG A 108 5.64 10.94 -5.54
N GLN A 109 5.34 9.77 -6.09
CA GLN A 109 5.55 9.48 -7.51
C GLN A 109 4.70 10.41 -8.39
N ASN A 110 3.42 10.58 -8.04
CA ASN A 110 2.53 11.49 -8.75
C ASN A 110 2.97 12.96 -8.62
N ALA A 111 3.61 13.36 -7.51
CA ALA A 111 4.22 14.67 -7.36
C ALA A 111 5.35 14.92 -8.38
N ILE A 112 6.17 13.90 -8.65
CA ILE A 112 7.20 13.98 -9.70
C ILE A 112 6.54 14.08 -11.07
N VAL A 113 5.56 13.22 -11.35
CA VAL A 113 4.83 13.24 -12.63
C VAL A 113 4.18 14.61 -12.87
N ALA A 114 3.51 15.18 -11.87
CA ALA A 114 2.87 16.48 -11.95
C ALA A 114 3.85 17.60 -12.33
N HIS A 115 5.02 17.61 -11.68
CA HIS A 115 6.06 18.58 -11.95
C HIS A 115 6.69 18.43 -13.32
N GLU A 116 7.03 17.20 -13.72
CA GLU A 116 7.64 16.92 -15.03
C GLU A 116 6.70 17.27 -16.20
N LEU A 117 5.39 17.16 -15.99
CA LEU A 117 4.38 17.54 -16.98
C LEU A 117 3.99 19.03 -16.90
N VAL A 118 4.49 19.77 -15.90
CA VAL A 118 4.17 21.18 -15.64
C VAL A 118 2.64 21.40 -15.67
N ASN A 119 1.88 20.49 -15.03
CA ASN A 119 0.43 20.49 -15.09
C ASN A 119 -0.18 20.93 -13.75
N PRO A 120 -0.80 22.12 -13.67
CA PRO A 120 -1.31 22.67 -12.41
C PRO A 120 -2.47 21.86 -11.82
N THR A 121 -3.24 21.13 -12.65
CA THR A 121 -4.31 20.26 -12.16
C THR A 121 -3.73 19.07 -11.41
N LEU A 122 -2.70 18.43 -11.96
CA LEU A 122 -1.98 17.35 -11.28
C LEU A 122 -1.32 17.85 -9.99
N GLU A 123 -0.70 19.04 -10.01
CA GLU A 123 -0.06 19.60 -8.82
C GLU A 123 -1.05 19.88 -7.69
N ARG A 124 -2.25 20.39 -8.02
CA ARG A 124 -3.34 20.60 -7.06
C ARG A 124 -3.80 19.27 -6.44
N LEU A 125 -4.05 18.25 -7.26
CA LEU A 125 -4.50 16.94 -6.78
C LEU A 125 -3.45 16.24 -5.92
N VAL A 126 -2.16 16.38 -6.25
CA VAL A 126 -1.05 15.92 -5.40
C VAL A 126 -1.09 16.58 -4.03
N GLU A 127 -1.36 17.88 -3.97
CA GLU A 127 -1.41 18.61 -2.70
C GLU A 127 -2.61 18.16 -1.85
N GLU A 128 -3.79 18.02 -2.46
CA GLU A 128 -5.00 17.51 -1.79
C GLU A 128 -4.79 16.10 -1.21
N ASP A 129 -4.20 15.19 -1.98
CA ASP A 129 -3.89 13.83 -1.49
C ASP A 129 -2.76 13.86 -0.44
N ARG A 130 -1.79 14.78 -0.55
CA ARG A 130 -0.73 14.94 0.46
C ARG A 130 -1.32 15.37 1.80
N GLU A 131 -2.13 16.41 1.82
CA GLU A 131 -2.82 16.90 3.02
C GLU A 131 -3.73 15.81 3.62
N SER A 132 -4.49 15.13 2.77
CA SER A 132 -5.32 13.99 3.21
C SER A 132 -4.47 12.89 3.83
N SER A 133 -3.30 12.58 3.26
CA SER A 133 -2.41 11.54 3.78
C SER A 133 -1.81 11.89 5.16
N GLU A 134 -1.66 13.17 5.49
CA GLU A 134 -1.23 13.59 6.82
C GLU A 134 -2.32 13.27 7.85
N SER A 135 -3.59 13.53 7.52
CA SER A 135 -4.73 13.11 8.36
C SER A 135 -4.79 11.59 8.51
N THR A 136 -4.58 10.84 7.43
CA THR A 136 -4.52 9.37 7.47
C THR A 136 -3.40 8.86 8.40
N VAL A 137 -2.24 9.53 8.41
CA VAL A 137 -1.13 9.18 9.31
C VAL A 137 -1.52 9.42 10.77
N ASP A 138 -2.20 10.51 11.07
CA ASP A 138 -2.69 10.81 12.42
C ASP A 138 -3.70 9.78 12.91
N ASP A 139 -4.67 9.42 12.06
CA ASP A 139 -5.67 8.39 12.37
C ASP A 139 -5.03 7.01 12.55
N LEU A 140 -4.06 6.65 11.71
CA LEU A 140 -3.33 5.39 11.82
C LEU A 140 -2.49 5.35 13.10
N ASN A 141 -1.80 6.45 13.44
CA ASN A 141 -1.06 6.55 14.69
C ASN A 141 -1.98 6.41 15.91
N ALA A 142 -3.16 7.03 15.87
CA ALA A 142 -4.17 6.88 16.92
C ALA A 142 -4.64 5.43 17.06
N ALA A 143 -4.89 4.74 15.95
CA ALA A 143 -5.24 3.32 15.94
C ALA A 143 -4.13 2.42 16.50
N LEU A 144 -2.86 2.66 16.11
CA LEU A 144 -1.71 1.93 16.64
C LEU A 144 -1.51 2.17 18.14
N ARG A 145 -1.70 3.41 18.61
CA ARG A 145 -1.64 3.74 20.04
C ARG A 145 -2.73 3.01 20.82
N GLN A 146 -3.95 2.94 20.29
CA GLN A 146 -5.05 2.19 20.91
C GLN A 146 -4.78 0.68 20.92
N ALA A 147 -4.15 0.15 19.88
CA ALA A 147 -3.83 -1.28 19.78
C ALA A 147 -2.88 -1.76 20.89
N VAL A 148 -1.95 -0.92 21.35
CA VAL A 148 -0.99 -1.29 22.41
C VAL A 148 -1.47 -1.02 23.84
N GLN A 149 -2.66 -0.45 24.02
CA GLN A 149 -3.25 -0.20 25.34
C GLN A 149 -3.70 -1.49 26.04
N LYS A 150 -3.91 -1.41 27.37
CA LYS A 150 -4.36 -2.55 28.18
C LYS A 150 -5.73 -3.08 27.78
N GLU A 151 -6.63 -2.18 27.41
CA GLU A 151 -7.96 -2.49 26.92
C GLU A 151 -8.04 -2.08 25.46
N THR A 152 -7.90 -3.05 24.56
CA THR A 152 -8.03 -2.79 23.13
C THR A 152 -9.52 -2.72 22.76
N PRO A 153 -9.97 -1.70 22.03
CA PRO A 153 -11.36 -1.59 21.59
C PRO A 153 -11.82 -2.86 20.84
N ASP A 154 -13.08 -3.27 21.02
CA ASP A 154 -13.65 -4.44 20.32
C ASP A 154 -13.68 -4.27 18.79
N THR A 155 -13.57 -3.02 18.31
CA THR A 155 -13.48 -2.68 16.89
C THR A 155 -12.12 -2.97 16.26
N MET A 156 -11.09 -3.26 17.06
CA MET A 156 -9.74 -3.57 16.56
C MET A 156 -9.66 -5.03 16.12
N THR A 157 -9.98 -5.26 14.86
CA THR A 157 -9.87 -6.58 14.22
C THR A 157 -8.91 -6.55 13.05
N ASP A 158 -8.33 -7.70 12.70
CA ASP A 158 -7.62 -7.89 11.44
C ASP A 158 -8.59 -7.99 10.26
N ILE A 159 -8.05 -8.06 9.04
CA ILE A 159 -8.84 -8.16 7.81
C ILE A 159 -9.77 -9.39 7.77
N TYR A 160 -9.55 -10.40 8.62
CA TYR A 160 -10.36 -11.60 8.72
C TYR A 160 -11.41 -11.52 9.83
N GLY A 161 -11.48 -10.40 10.57
CA GLY A 161 -12.40 -10.17 11.68
C GLY A 161 -11.91 -10.77 13.00
N ARG A 162 -10.63 -11.17 13.10
CA ARG A 162 -10.06 -11.64 14.38
C ARG A 162 -9.59 -10.45 15.19
N ARG A 163 -9.93 -10.41 16.47
CA ARG A 163 -9.49 -9.35 17.38
C ARG A 163 -7.95 -9.31 17.44
N ILE A 164 -7.39 -8.10 17.45
CA ILE A 164 -5.97 -7.85 17.63
C ILE A 164 -5.76 -7.42 19.08
N GLU A 165 -5.05 -8.22 19.89
CA GLU A 165 -4.80 -7.92 21.30
C GLU A 165 -3.29 -8.06 21.64
N PRO A 166 -2.40 -7.19 21.11
CA PRO A 166 -0.95 -7.36 21.18
C PRO A 166 -0.42 -7.56 22.61
N LEU A 167 -0.96 -6.82 23.59
CA LEU A 167 -0.52 -6.96 24.99
C LEU A 167 -0.86 -8.33 25.57
N LYS A 168 -2.04 -8.85 25.25
CA LYS A 168 -2.48 -10.17 25.70
C LYS A 168 -1.67 -11.26 25.01
N ASP A 169 -1.53 -11.18 23.69
CA ASP A 169 -0.78 -12.14 22.88
C ASP A 169 0.70 -12.22 23.35
N VAL A 170 1.33 -11.07 23.60
CA VAL A 170 2.68 -11.00 24.18
C VAL A 170 2.73 -11.59 25.58
N THR A 171 1.77 -11.25 26.45
CA THR A 171 1.78 -11.74 27.84
C THR A 171 1.59 -13.25 27.91
N GLU A 172 0.69 -13.81 27.10
CA GLU A 172 0.49 -15.25 26.98
C GLU A 172 1.74 -15.95 26.42
N PHE A 173 2.35 -15.37 25.38
CA PHE A 173 3.61 -15.88 24.82
C PHE A 173 4.74 -15.90 25.84
N LEU A 174 4.92 -14.81 26.61
CA LEU A 174 5.95 -14.73 27.65
C LEU A 174 5.70 -15.77 28.76
N LYS A 175 4.46 -15.90 29.24
CA LYS A 175 4.11 -16.91 30.28
C LYS A 175 4.42 -18.34 29.84
N ALA A 176 4.19 -18.65 28.56
CA ALA A 176 4.42 -19.99 28.01
C ALA A 176 5.90 -20.31 27.77
N ASN A 177 6.75 -19.29 27.55
CA ASN A 177 8.13 -19.48 27.07
C ASN A 177 9.22 -18.97 28.02
N LEU A 178 8.86 -18.50 29.21
CA LEU A 178 9.84 -18.11 30.23
C LEU A 178 10.48 -19.35 30.89
N PRO A 179 11.79 -19.29 31.21
CA PRO A 179 12.45 -20.35 31.97
C PRO A 179 11.77 -20.61 33.32
N PRO A 180 11.80 -21.87 33.82
CA PRO A 180 11.21 -22.21 35.11
C PRO A 180 11.88 -21.43 36.26
N GLY A 181 11.07 -20.99 37.23
CA GLY A 181 11.54 -20.19 38.37
C GLY A 181 11.66 -18.68 38.10
N LEU A 182 11.11 -18.22 36.98
CA LEU A 182 10.92 -16.80 36.65
C LEU A 182 9.43 -16.50 36.53
N GLU A 183 8.98 -15.42 37.14
CA GLU A 183 7.60 -14.95 37.05
C GLU A 183 7.55 -13.54 36.48
N ILE A 184 6.52 -13.26 35.68
CA ILE A 184 6.29 -11.93 35.10
C ILE A 184 5.74 -11.01 36.17
N GLU A 185 6.41 -9.90 36.42
CA GLU A 185 5.92 -8.80 37.27
C GLU A 185 5.18 -7.77 36.43
N SER A 186 5.74 -7.36 35.29
CA SER A 186 5.09 -6.42 34.37
C SER A 186 5.48 -6.66 32.91
N VAL A 187 4.56 -6.28 32.02
CA VAL A 187 4.75 -6.20 30.57
C VAL A 187 4.16 -4.88 30.10
N GLU A 188 4.97 -4.13 29.36
CA GLU A 188 4.57 -2.84 28.77
C GLU A 188 4.89 -2.90 27.27
N ILE A 189 3.95 -2.41 26.47
CA ILE A 189 4.12 -2.27 25.02
C ILE A 189 3.90 -0.80 24.69
N GLU A 190 4.83 -0.23 23.93
CA GLU A 190 4.72 1.13 23.41
C GLU A 190 5.04 1.13 21.90
N ASN A 191 4.42 2.05 21.17
CA ASN A 191 4.72 2.34 19.78
C ASN A 191 5.53 3.63 19.65
N GLY A 192 6.34 3.71 18.59
CA GLY A 192 7.23 4.84 18.36
C GLY A 192 7.95 4.75 17.02
N TRP A 193 9.13 5.38 16.94
CA TRP A 193 9.92 5.47 15.71
C TRP A 193 11.42 5.25 16.00
N LEU A 194 12.25 5.13 14.96
CA LEU A 194 13.70 4.99 15.10
C LEU A 194 14.43 6.28 14.75
N ALA A 195 15.34 6.70 15.63
CA ALA A 195 16.27 7.80 15.38
C ALA A 195 17.24 7.50 14.23
N ALA A 196 17.68 6.24 14.12
CA ALA A 196 18.48 5.76 13.01
C ALA A 196 17.56 5.28 11.88
N PRO A 197 17.68 5.82 10.65
CA PRO A 197 16.85 5.39 9.53
C PRO A 197 17.12 3.92 9.19
N THR A 198 16.05 3.23 8.80
CA THR A 198 16.11 1.85 8.30
C THR A 198 15.66 1.79 6.85
N ARG A 199 15.96 0.68 6.18
CA ARG A 199 15.54 0.48 4.79
C ARG A 199 14.06 0.10 4.75
N THR A 200 13.27 0.82 3.95
CA THR A 200 11.87 0.48 3.66
C THR A 200 11.76 -0.59 2.58
N THR A 201 10.54 -1.01 2.24
CA THR A 201 10.24 -1.87 1.07
C THR A 201 9.93 -1.08 -0.20
N ILE A 202 9.90 0.26 -0.13
CA ILE A 202 9.49 1.10 -1.26
C ILE A 202 10.69 1.40 -2.15
N PRO A 203 10.70 0.94 -3.42
CA PRO A 203 11.79 1.20 -4.32
C PRO A 203 11.85 2.68 -4.70
N ILE A 204 13.05 3.19 -4.94
CA ILE A 204 13.20 4.51 -5.54
C ILE A 204 12.81 4.47 -7.03
N PRO A 205 12.35 5.59 -7.61
CA PRO A 205 12.02 5.68 -9.03
C PRO A 205 13.18 5.25 -9.92
N ASP A 206 12.86 4.67 -11.07
CA ASP A 206 13.84 4.24 -12.05
C ASP A 206 14.57 5.41 -12.72
N LEU A 207 13.94 6.57 -12.81
CA LEU A 207 14.56 7.83 -13.27
C LEU A 207 15.06 8.65 -12.07
N LEU A 208 16.26 8.31 -11.57
CA LEU A 208 16.88 8.95 -10.41
C LEU A 208 17.05 10.48 -10.56
N ALA A 209 17.27 10.96 -11.78
CA ALA A 209 17.44 12.39 -12.06
C ALA A 209 16.19 13.20 -11.70
N LEU A 210 14.99 12.64 -11.92
CA LEU A 210 13.72 13.33 -11.62
C LEU A 210 13.34 13.19 -10.13
N ALA A 211 13.84 12.14 -9.47
CA ALA A 211 13.50 11.85 -8.08
C ALA A 211 14.11 12.82 -7.06
N ASN A 212 15.12 13.62 -7.45
CA ASN A 212 15.78 14.64 -6.61
C ASN A 212 16.25 14.15 -5.23
N LEU A 213 16.82 12.94 -5.17
CA LEU A 213 17.20 12.29 -3.92
C LEU A 213 18.54 12.79 -3.37
N LYS A 214 18.57 13.16 -2.09
CA LYS A 214 19.80 13.52 -1.35
C LYS A 214 20.48 12.26 -0.81
N LYS A 215 21.81 12.28 -0.69
CA LYS A 215 22.56 11.19 -0.05
C LYS A 215 22.03 10.94 1.37
N GLY A 216 21.76 9.68 1.71
CA GLY A 216 21.21 9.27 3.02
C GLY A 216 19.68 9.12 3.06
N THR A 217 18.95 9.63 2.06
CA THR A 217 17.48 9.46 1.96
C THR A 217 17.06 8.11 1.37
N PHE A 218 18.03 7.32 0.89
CA PHE A 218 17.81 5.98 0.34
C PHE A 218 19.00 5.07 0.66
N THR A 219 18.72 3.76 0.72
CA THR A 219 19.72 2.70 0.95
C THR A 219 19.38 1.49 0.09
N ASN A 220 20.36 0.98 -0.67
CA ASN A 220 20.22 -0.22 -1.52
C ASN A 220 19.04 -0.17 -2.51
N GLY A 221 18.74 1.00 -3.08
CA GLY A 221 17.65 1.17 -4.04
C GLY A 221 16.25 1.36 -3.43
N PHE A 222 16.16 1.50 -2.11
CA PHE A 222 14.89 1.74 -1.39
C PHE A 222 14.97 3.01 -0.57
N TYR A 223 13.83 3.65 -0.31
CA TYR A 223 13.77 4.81 0.57
C TYR A 223 14.17 4.47 2.00
N SER A 224 14.76 5.44 2.70
CA SER A 224 15.05 5.39 4.12
C SER A 224 13.80 5.77 4.94
N SER A 225 13.56 5.08 6.05
CA SER A 225 12.45 5.38 6.97
C SER A 225 12.73 6.59 7.86
N PHE A 226 11.66 7.26 8.32
CA PHE A 226 11.66 8.36 9.30
C PHE A 226 12.41 9.63 8.89
N VAL A 227 12.97 9.66 7.68
CA VAL A 227 13.67 10.80 7.09
C VAL A 227 12.76 11.44 6.05
N ASP A 228 12.78 12.77 6.00
CA ASP A 228 12.08 13.52 4.95
C ASP A 228 12.78 13.32 3.60
N VAL A 229 12.02 12.88 2.60
CA VAL A 229 12.47 12.62 1.23
C VAL A 229 11.65 13.49 0.28
N PRO A 230 11.94 14.80 0.22
CA PRO A 230 11.08 15.72 -0.50
C PRO A 230 11.01 15.41 -1.99
N ALA A 231 9.91 15.78 -2.63
CA ALA A 231 9.77 15.83 -4.08
C ALA A 231 9.19 17.20 -4.46
N HIS A 232 9.94 17.96 -5.26
CA HIS A 232 9.54 19.30 -5.75
C HIS A 232 8.98 20.24 -4.66
N GLY A 233 9.71 20.34 -3.55
CA GLY A 233 9.37 21.22 -2.43
C GLY A 233 8.35 20.66 -1.43
N LYS A 234 7.77 19.49 -1.69
CA LYS A 234 6.81 18.82 -0.80
C LYS A 234 7.49 17.75 0.05
N PRO A 235 7.26 17.69 1.37
CA PRO A 235 7.89 16.71 2.26
C PRO A 235 7.19 15.34 2.18
N PHE A 236 7.95 14.27 2.34
CA PHE A 236 7.42 12.90 2.38
C PHE A 236 8.24 12.04 3.34
N THR A 237 7.59 11.37 4.29
CA THR A 237 8.26 10.50 5.27
C THR A 237 7.68 9.10 5.21
N PHE A 238 8.55 8.09 5.20
CA PHE A 238 8.17 6.67 5.18
C PHE A 238 8.29 6.04 6.58
N ALA A 239 7.42 5.08 6.87
CA ALA A 239 7.45 4.23 8.06
C ALA A 239 8.56 3.16 7.99
N GLY A 240 9.04 2.71 9.15
CA GLY A 240 10.03 1.64 9.26
C GLY A 240 9.39 0.27 9.11
N LEU A 241 9.29 -0.21 7.86
CA LEU A 241 8.60 -1.44 7.52
C LEU A 241 9.49 -2.33 6.65
N GLY A 242 9.68 -3.57 7.07
CA GLY A 242 10.44 -4.58 6.34
C GLY A 242 9.56 -5.54 5.55
N THR A 243 10.19 -6.45 4.77
CA THR A 243 9.46 -7.57 4.14
C THR A 243 9.03 -8.65 5.14
N ALA A 244 9.62 -8.62 6.34
CA ALA A 244 9.32 -9.46 7.48
C ALA A 244 9.55 -8.65 8.75
N SER A 245 8.89 -9.04 9.85
CA SER A 245 9.15 -8.42 11.15
C SER A 245 10.59 -8.72 11.56
N ALA A 246 11.29 -7.73 12.10
CA ALA A 246 12.68 -7.90 12.49
C ALA A 246 13.01 -7.09 13.75
N LEU A 247 14.00 -7.58 14.50
CA LEU A 247 14.52 -6.88 15.66
C LEU A 247 15.29 -5.64 15.23
N VAL A 248 15.09 -4.55 15.97
CA VAL A 248 15.81 -3.29 15.79
C VAL A 248 16.45 -2.86 17.09
N LYS A 249 17.45 -1.98 17.02
CA LYS A 249 18.23 -1.58 18.20
C LYS A 249 17.36 -0.75 19.15
N THR A 250 17.22 -1.22 20.38
CA THR A 250 16.49 -0.50 21.45
C THR A 250 17.05 0.90 21.72
N ALA A 251 18.37 1.09 21.54
CA ALA A 251 19.02 2.40 21.73
C ALA A 251 18.56 3.47 20.71
N ASP A 252 18.08 3.05 19.55
CA ASP A 252 17.61 3.94 18.49
C ASP A 252 16.12 4.25 18.61
N PHE A 253 15.38 3.51 19.44
CA PHE A 253 13.95 3.73 19.67
C PHE A 253 13.70 5.09 20.31
N ARG A 254 12.65 5.77 19.84
CA ARG A 254 12.13 7.01 20.38
C ARG A 254 10.62 6.88 20.52
N SER A 255 10.11 7.41 21.62
CA SER A 255 8.67 7.46 21.88
C SER A 255 7.94 8.28 20.80
N GLU A 256 6.63 8.11 20.79
CA GLU A 256 5.72 8.67 19.82
C GLU A 256 5.93 10.15 19.50
N ARG A 257 5.79 10.51 18.22
CA ARG A 257 5.79 11.90 17.76
C ARG A 257 4.74 12.11 16.67
N ALA A 258 4.07 13.26 16.67
CA ALA A 258 2.99 13.55 15.72
C ALA A 258 3.48 13.68 14.27
N ASP A 259 4.69 14.21 14.04
CA ASP A 259 5.28 14.37 12.70
C ASP A 259 5.90 13.08 12.13
N LYS A 260 5.63 11.92 12.74
CA LYS A 260 6.22 10.62 12.36
C LYS A 260 5.16 9.53 12.33
N ILE A 261 5.36 8.54 11.48
CA ILE A 261 4.55 7.32 11.46
C ILE A 261 5.10 6.36 12.52
N ASN A 262 4.40 6.20 13.64
CA ASN A 262 4.85 5.51 14.85
C ASN A 262 4.70 3.98 14.73
N SER A 263 5.45 3.42 13.79
CA SER A 263 5.38 2.02 13.34
C SER A 263 6.18 1.03 14.18
N ILE A 264 7.13 1.48 15.01
CA ILE A 264 8.05 0.61 15.72
C ILE A 264 7.43 0.21 17.05
N VAL A 265 7.47 -1.07 17.39
CA VAL A 265 7.00 -1.56 18.69
C VAL A 265 8.17 -1.79 19.61
N LYS A 266 8.01 -1.41 20.88
CA LYS A 266 8.92 -1.75 21.96
C LYS A 266 8.16 -2.51 23.03
N VAL A 267 8.69 -3.67 23.40
CA VAL A 267 8.17 -4.51 24.49
C VAL A 267 9.18 -4.45 25.63
N GLU A 268 8.72 -4.01 26.79
CA GLU A 268 9.48 -4.06 28.03
C GLU A 268 8.85 -5.08 28.98
N CYS A 269 9.68 -5.92 29.58
CA CYS A 269 9.25 -6.93 30.54
C CYS A 269 10.14 -6.88 31.78
N THR A 270 9.49 -6.92 32.94
CA THR A 270 10.15 -7.10 34.24
C THR A 270 9.78 -8.47 34.79
N VAL A 271 10.78 -9.29 35.08
CA VAL A 271 10.59 -10.61 35.68
C VAL A 271 11.28 -10.69 37.04
N VAL A 272 10.72 -11.51 37.93
CA VAL A 272 11.23 -11.78 39.27
C VAL A 272 11.66 -13.24 39.35
N CYS A 273 12.87 -13.48 39.86
CA CYS A 273 13.34 -14.82 40.20
C CYS A 273 12.64 -15.36 41.45
N THR A 274 11.84 -16.42 41.31
CA THR A 274 11.15 -17.11 42.42
C THR A 274 11.86 -18.37 42.90
N ASN A 275 13.02 -18.68 42.32
CA ASN A 275 13.70 -19.96 42.52
C ASN A 275 14.16 -20.19 43.99
N PRO A 276 13.57 -21.16 44.72
CA PRO A 276 13.84 -21.39 46.14
C PRO A 276 15.29 -21.85 46.41
N SER A 277 15.96 -22.45 45.42
CA SER A 277 17.34 -22.93 45.53
C SER A 277 18.38 -21.81 45.74
N ARG A 278 18.06 -20.56 45.35
CA ARG A 278 18.93 -19.38 45.62
C ARG A 278 18.74 -18.82 47.04
N ARG A 279 17.63 -19.16 47.71
CA ARG A 279 17.33 -18.74 49.09
C ARG A 279 18.22 -19.40 50.14
N ASN A 280 18.84 -20.53 49.80
CA ASN A 280 19.71 -21.31 50.68
C ASN A 280 21.19 -20.91 50.62
N MET A 281 21.55 -19.83 49.91
CA MET A 281 22.93 -19.32 49.98
C MET A 281 23.13 -18.47 51.25
N PRO A 282 24.14 -18.76 52.08
CA PRO A 282 24.28 -18.22 53.44
C PRO A 282 24.71 -16.74 53.53
N MET A 283 24.63 -15.97 52.43
CA MET A 283 25.02 -14.56 52.37
C MET A 283 23.89 -13.68 51.81
N GLY A 284 22.80 -13.59 52.58
CA GLY A 284 22.11 -12.33 52.90
C GLY A 284 21.59 -11.38 51.82
N LEU A 285 21.57 -11.71 50.53
CA LEU A 285 20.89 -10.89 49.53
C LEU A 285 19.45 -11.37 49.34
N GLU A 286 18.59 -11.04 50.31
CA GLU A 286 17.12 -11.26 50.26
C GLU A 286 16.40 -10.38 49.21
N ALA A 287 17.13 -9.68 48.34
CA ALA A 287 16.51 -8.88 47.29
C ALA A 287 15.97 -9.82 46.18
N PRO A 288 14.65 -9.84 45.89
CA PRO A 288 14.16 -10.45 44.66
C PRO A 288 14.89 -9.81 43.49
N GLN A 289 15.67 -10.61 42.76
CA GLN A 289 16.44 -10.13 41.63
C GLN A 289 15.47 -9.83 40.49
N ARG A 290 15.12 -8.54 40.34
CA ARG A 290 14.30 -8.05 39.24
C ARG A 290 15.17 -7.92 38.00
N ILE A 291 14.78 -8.57 36.92
CA ILE A 291 15.45 -8.48 35.63
C ILE A 291 14.52 -7.73 34.68
N ARG A 292 14.94 -6.53 34.26
CA ARG A 292 14.24 -5.74 33.24
C ARG A 292 14.91 -5.94 31.89
N VAL A 293 14.12 -6.31 30.88
CA VAL A 293 14.58 -6.48 29.51
C VAL A 293 13.62 -5.77 28.56
N ALA A 294 14.19 -5.15 27.52
CA ALA A 294 13.45 -4.47 26.48
C ALA A 294 13.92 -4.92 25.10
N ALA A 295 12.99 -5.12 24.19
CA ALA A 295 13.27 -5.39 22.78
C ALA A 295 12.40 -4.51 21.89
N CYS A 296 12.96 -4.05 20.78
CA CYS A 296 12.23 -3.31 19.76
C CYS A 296 12.16 -4.13 18.48
N SER A 297 11.02 -4.05 17.80
CA SER A 297 10.80 -4.71 16.53
C SER A 297 10.16 -3.77 15.52
N GLN A 298 10.58 -3.90 14.26
CA GLN A 298 9.90 -3.28 13.12
C GLN A 298 8.85 -4.26 12.57
N PRO A 299 7.64 -3.79 12.20
CA PRO A 299 6.63 -4.60 11.52
C PRO A 299 7.03 -4.97 10.09
N PHE A 300 6.27 -5.89 9.51
CA PHE A 300 6.36 -6.20 8.09
C PHE A 300 5.34 -5.43 7.25
N THR A 301 5.56 -5.44 5.94
CA THR A 301 4.59 -5.08 4.93
C THR A 301 4.65 -6.08 3.78
N MET A 302 3.49 -6.51 3.30
CA MET A 302 3.39 -7.41 2.15
C MET A 302 3.54 -6.63 0.83
N PRO A 303 3.85 -7.32 -0.28
CA PRO A 303 3.78 -6.71 -1.61
C PRO A 303 2.39 -6.15 -1.92
N ASP A 304 2.35 -5.08 -2.71
CA ASP A 304 1.10 -4.52 -3.20
C ASP A 304 0.43 -5.45 -4.21
N ASN A 305 -0.66 -6.09 -3.77
CA ASN A 305 -1.48 -7.00 -4.55
C ASN A 305 -2.92 -6.46 -4.73
N GLY A 306 -3.17 -5.14 -4.71
CA GLY A 306 -4.48 -4.58 -5.02
C GLY A 306 -4.87 -4.72 -6.52
N PRO A 307 -6.15 -4.55 -6.92
CA PRO A 307 -6.53 -4.48 -8.33
C PRO A 307 -6.04 -3.17 -8.96
N ALA A 308 -5.09 -3.26 -9.89
CA ALA A 308 -4.46 -2.09 -10.52
C ALA A 308 -5.42 -1.25 -11.39
N GLY A 309 -6.50 -1.88 -11.89
CA GLY A 309 -7.36 -1.27 -12.89
C GLY A 309 -6.68 -1.15 -14.26
N LEU A 310 -7.47 -1.10 -15.31
CA LEU A 310 -7.00 -0.72 -16.64
C LEU A 310 -7.68 0.55 -17.12
N MET A 311 -6.99 1.26 -18.02
CA MET A 311 -7.52 2.40 -18.73
C MET A 311 -7.85 2.01 -20.17
N THR A 312 -9.07 2.28 -20.65
CA THR A 312 -9.45 2.13 -22.05
C THR A 312 -9.55 3.46 -22.77
N ILE A 313 -9.22 3.46 -24.07
CA ILE A 313 -9.54 4.55 -24.99
C ILE A 313 -10.16 4.01 -26.26
N ARG A 314 -11.23 4.66 -26.73
CA ARG A 314 -11.97 4.29 -27.93
C ARG A 314 -12.08 5.48 -28.89
N PHE A 315 -11.84 5.23 -30.18
CA PHE A 315 -12.03 6.20 -31.25
C PHE A 315 -13.25 5.80 -32.10
N SER A 316 -14.43 6.28 -31.72
CA SER A 316 -15.70 5.95 -32.38
C SER A 316 -15.81 6.51 -33.80
N GLY A 317 -15.07 7.59 -34.10
CA GLY A 317 -15.03 8.25 -35.41
C GLY A 317 -13.71 8.13 -36.18
N GLY A 318 -12.78 7.29 -35.72
CA GLY A 318 -11.41 7.23 -36.23
C GLY A 318 -10.48 8.26 -35.58
N SER A 319 -9.30 8.48 -36.16
CA SER A 319 -8.31 9.42 -35.64
C SER A 319 -8.85 10.87 -35.63
N VAL A 320 -8.52 11.62 -34.58
CA VAL A 320 -8.90 13.03 -34.45
C VAL A 320 -7.68 13.90 -34.71
N ALA A 321 -7.79 14.83 -35.66
CA ALA A 321 -6.70 15.74 -35.98
C ALA A 321 -6.35 16.62 -34.77
N GLY A 322 -5.06 16.67 -34.42
CA GLY A 322 -4.58 17.35 -33.21
C GLY A 322 -4.53 16.49 -31.95
N LEU A 323 -5.06 15.26 -31.99
CA LEU A 323 -4.96 14.29 -30.88
C LEU A 323 -4.17 13.08 -31.36
N GLN A 324 -2.84 13.21 -31.35
CA GLN A 324 -1.94 12.15 -31.80
C GLN A 324 -1.35 11.36 -30.63
N SER A 325 -1.36 11.89 -29.42
CA SER A 325 -0.81 11.25 -28.23
C SER A 325 -1.57 11.68 -26.97
N TRP A 326 -1.32 11.00 -25.85
CA TRP A 326 -1.83 11.44 -24.55
C TRP A 326 -1.27 12.79 -24.12
N GLN A 327 -0.05 13.12 -24.54
CA GLN A 327 0.55 14.42 -24.25
C GLN A 327 -0.25 15.57 -24.88
N ASP A 328 -0.94 15.33 -26.00
CA ASP A 328 -1.79 16.36 -26.63
C ASP A 328 -3.05 16.66 -25.81
N PHE A 329 -3.49 15.73 -24.95
CA PHE A 329 -4.56 16.01 -23.99
C PHE A 329 -4.11 16.95 -22.88
N LEU A 330 -2.82 16.96 -22.53
CA LEU A 330 -2.31 17.76 -21.41
C LEU A 330 -2.03 19.22 -21.79
N LYS A 331 -2.14 19.58 -23.07
CA LYS A 331 -1.91 20.93 -23.60
C LYS A 331 -3.23 21.73 -23.63
N PRO A 332 -3.47 22.67 -22.70
CA PRO A 332 -4.72 23.43 -22.68
C PRO A 332 -4.99 24.15 -24.00
N GLU A 333 -3.94 24.65 -24.65
CA GLU A 333 -4.01 25.35 -25.93
C GLU A 333 -4.47 24.48 -27.10
N ASN A 334 -4.55 23.15 -26.94
CA ASN A 334 -5.02 22.25 -28.00
C ASN A 334 -6.55 22.22 -28.12
N PHE A 335 -7.27 22.73 -27.11
CA PHE A 335 -8.71 22.62 -26.98
C PHE A 335 -9.38 23.98 -26.84
N HIS A 336 -10.51 24.15 -27.52
CA HIS A 336 -11.44 25.25 -27.29
C HIS A 336 -12.76 24.64 -26.83
N ASP A 337 -12.90 24.55 -25.51
CA ASP A 337 -14.03 23.86 -24.88
C ASP A 337 -15.32 24.69 -25.02
N HIS A 338 -16.38 24.03 -25.49
CA HIS A 338 -17.71 24.61 -25.65
C HIS A 338 -18.59 24.31 -24.44
N GLN A 339 -18.54 23.07 -23.95
CA GLN A 339 -19.32 22.63 -22.80
C GLN A 339 -18.62 21.50 -22.07
N VAL A 340 -18.61 21.56 -20.74
CA VAL A 340 -18.14 20.49 -19.85
C VAL A 340 -19.28 20.13 -18.90
N ASN A 341 -19.80 18.91 -18.99
CA ASN A 341 -20.85 18.41 -18.12
C ASN A 341 -20.32 17.24 -17.29
N THR A 342 -20.37 17.36 -15.96
CA THR A 342 -20.01 16.28 -15.03
C THR A 342 -21.27 15.62 -14.51
N TYR A 343 -21.28 14.28 -14.54
CA TYR A 343 -22.36 13.45 -14.06
C TYR A 343 -21.83 12.49 -13.00
N GLU A 344 -22.63 12.24 -11.98
CA GLU A 344 -22.38 11.22 -10.98
C GLU A 344 -23.39 10.08 -11.16
N ALA A 345 -22.90 8.84 -11.21
CA ALA A 345 -23.78 7.67 -11.19
C ALA A 345 -24.37 7.48 -9.80
N ARG A 346 -25.69 7.31 -9.72
CA ARG A 346 -26.40 7.15 -8.44
C ARG A 346 -27.34 5.95 -8.44
N GLY A 347 -27.28 5.20 -7.33
CA GLY A 347 -28.14 4.08 -6.98
C GLY A 347 -27.91 2.87 -7.85
N GLY A 348 -26.64 2.56 -8.08
CA GLY A 348 -26.17 1.38 -8.77
C GLY A 348 -25.21 1.71 -9.92
N ASP A 349 -24.69 0.66 -10.52
CA ASP A 349 -23.79 0.72 -11.66
C ASP A 349 -24.58 1.10 -12.91
N TYR A 350 -24.31 2.27 -13.47
CA TYR A 350 -24.99 2.72 -14.68
C TYR A 350 -24.30 2.11 -15.92
N PRO A 351 -25.04 1.61 -16.94
CA PRO A 351 -26.50 1.47 -17.03
C PRO A 351 -27.01 0.07 -16.65
N ILE A 352 -26.23 -0.73 -15.90
CA ILE A 352 -26.57 -2.14 -15.61
C ILE A 352 -27.70 -2.24 -14.59
N ASP A 353 -27.58 -1.53 -13.47
CA ASP A 353 -28.53 -1.63 -12.38
C ASP A 353 -29.82 -0.87 -12.77
N PRO A 354 -31.02 -1.47 -12.64
CA PRO A 354 -32.27 -0.84 -13.09
C PRO A 354 -32.60 0.50 -12.43
N THR A 355 -32.05 0.74 -11.24
CA THR A 355 -32.23 1.97 -10.46
C THR A 355 -31.13 3.01 -10.73
N ALA A 356 -30.09 2.66 -11.48
CA ALA A 356 -28.97 3.54 -11.74
C ALA A 356 -29.37 4.69 -12.67
N ARG A 357 -28.90 5.90 -12.35
CA ARG A 357 -29.10 7.10 -13.16
C ARG A 357 -27.89 8.01 -13.07
N MET A 358 -27.63 8.73 -14.16
CA MET A 358 -26.61 9.78 -14.21
C MET A 358 -27.22 11.09 -13.73
N LYS A 359 -26.75 11.60 -12.61
CA LYS A 359 -27.17 12.89 -12.06
C LYS A 359 -26.14 13.94 -12.45
N LEU A 360 -26.57 14.99 -13.15
CA LEU A 360 -25.71 16.14 -13.42
C LEU A 360 -25.28 16.77 -12.08
N THR A 361 -23.98 16.94 -11.89
CA THR A 361 -23.38 17.68 -10.77
C THR A 361 -22.96 19.06 -11.26
N ASP A 362 -22.95 20.05 -10.38
CA ASP A 362 -22.49 21.38 -10.73
C ASP A 362 -21.06 21.30 -11.29
N SER A 363 -20.91 21.64 -12.56
CA SER A 363 -19.62 21.63 -13.24
C SER A 363 -18.79 22.77 -12.70
N ASP A 364 -17.59 22.47 -12.21
CA ASP A 364 -16.58 23.51 -12.01
C ASP A 364 -16.16 24.00 -13.41
N VAL A 365 -16.72 25.15 -13.81
CA VAL A 365 -16.57 25.77 -15.14
C VAL A 365 -15.10 26.04 -15.50
N THR A 366 -14.20 25.98 -14.51
CA THR A 366 -12.77 26.22 -14.68
C THR A 366 -12.00 25.04 -15.28
N ASN A 367 -12.59 23.84 -15.34
CA ASN A 367 -11.89 22.62 -15.76
C ASN A 367 -12.22 22.21 -17.20
N GLY A 368 -11.47 22.75 -18.16
CA GLY A 368 -11.51 22.37 -19.58
C GLY A 368 -11.02 20.94 -19.88
N THR A 369 -11.02 20.51 -21.15
CA THR A 369 -10.66 19.13 -21.56
C THR A 369 -9.32 18.68 -20.99
N SER A 370 -8.31 19.55 -21.03
CA SER A 370 -6.97 19.23 -20.52
C SER A 370 -6.94 18.98 -19.01
N ALA A 371 -7.66 19.81 -18.24
CA ALA A 371 -7.79 19.63 -16.79
C ALA A 371 -8.54 18.33 -16.45
N GLN A 372 -9.62 18.01 -17.19
CA GLN A 372 -10.37 16.76 -16.99
C GLN A 372 -9.49 15.53 -17.29
N PHE A 373 -8.76 15.53 -18.40
CA PHE A 373 -7.85 14.43 -18.69
C PHE A 373 -6.77 14.28 -17.61
N ALA A 374 -6.14 15.39 -17.20
CA ALA A 374 -5.13 15.37 -16.14
C ALA A 374 -5.69 14.77 -14.84
N GLN A 375 -6.90 15.17 -14.43
CA GLN A 375 -7.57 14.63 -13.25
C GLN A 375 -7.82 13.13 -13.36
N HIS A 376 -8.38 12.64 -14.47
CA HIS A 376 -8.67 11.22 -14.64
C HIS A 376 -7.40 10.37 -14.75
N LEU A 377 -6.37 10.90 -15.43
CA LEU A 377 -5.05 10.27 -15.47
C LEU A 377 -4.47 10.14 -14.05
N TYR A 378 -4.60 11.18 -13.22
CA TYR A 378 -4.13 11.16 -11.83
C TYR A 378 -4.76 10.02 -11.04
N TYR A 379 -6.09 9.89 -11.07
CA TYR A 379 -6.78 8.85 -10.30
C TYR A 379 -6.49 7.43 -10.80
N TRP A 380 -6.32 7.24 -12.11
CA TRP A 380 -5.85 5.96 -12.64
C TRP A 380 -4.43 5.61 -12.16
N LEU A 381 -3.50 6.57 -12.17
CA LEU A 381 -2.15 6.38 -11.64
C LEU A 381 -2.15 6.12 -10.13
N ARG A 382 -3.00 6.83 -9.37
CA ARG A 382 -3.20 6.61 -7.93
C ARG A 382 -3.66 5.19 -7.65
N ASN A 383 -4.64 4.67 -8.39
CA ASN A 383 -5.11 3.28 -8.26
C ASN A 383 -4.04 2.24 -8.67
N GLY A 384 -3.12 2.62 -9.56
CA GLY A 384 -1.96 1.80 -9.94
C GLY A 384 -0.86 1.72 -8.88
N HIS A 385 -0.93 2.55 -7.84
CA HIS A 385 0.08 2.73 -6.81
C HIS A 385 1.50 2.94 -7.40
N LEU A 386 2.48 2.20 -6.86
CA LEU A 386 3.88 2.21 -7.27
C LEU A 386 4.22 1.19 -8.36
N ARG A 387 3.21 0.53 -8.95
CA ARG A 387 3.45 -0.46 -10.01
C ARG A 387 4.03 0.19 -11.26
N PRO A 388 3.43 1.23 -11.86
CA PRO A 388 4.02 1.85 -13.04
C PRO A 388 5.33 2.55 -12.68
N LYS A 389 6.38 2.24 -13.44
CA LYS A 389 7.64 2.97 -13.42
C LYS A 389 7.45 4.37 -13.99
N LEU A 390 8.19 5.33 -13.44
CA LEU A 390 8.13 6.72 -13.88
C LEU A 390 8.47 6.86 -15.36
N SER A 391 9.51 6.17 -15.85
CA SER A 391 9.84 6.18 -17.29
C SER A 391 8.71 5.61 -18.17
N SER A 392 7.95 4.65 -17.66
CA SER A 392 6.86 4.02 -18.41
C SER A 392 5.62 4.92 -18.46
N ILE A 393 5.36 5.71 -17.42
CA ILE A 393 4.32 6.75 -17.42
C ILE A 393 4.66 7.81 -18.47
N LEU A 394 5.85 8.41 -18.39
CA LEU A 394 6.28 9.45 -19.33
C LEU A 394 6.35 8.92 -20.76
N GLY A 395 6.89 7.71 -20.93
CA GLY A 395 6.94 7.04 -22.23
C GLY A 395 5.56 6.77 -22.81
N MET A 396 4.59 6.34 -21.99
CA MET A 396 3.20 6.18 -22.43
C MET A 396 2.63 7.50 -22.95
N LEU A 397 2.88 8.61 -22.25
CA LEU A 397 2.30 9.89 -22.59
C LEU A 397 2.75 10.40 -23.97
N SER A 398 4.01 10.20 -24.31
CA SER A 398 4.60 10.62 -25.59
C SER A 398 4.38 9.62 -26.73
N LEU A 399 3.86 8.42 -26.47
CA LEU A 399 3.63 7.42 -27.52
C LEU A 399 2.45 7.84 -28.41
N PRO A 400 2.63 7.89 -29.74
CA PRO A 400 1.53 8.17 -30.64
C PRO A 400 0.44 7.11 -30.57
N PHE A 401 -0.82 7.54 -30.64
CA PHE A 401 -1.96 6.69 -30.87
C PHE A 401 -1.82 6.01 -32.23
N GLN A 402 -2.09 4.72 -32.25
CA GLN A 402 -2.21 3.96 -33.49
C GLN A 402 -3.68 3.71 -33.72
N SER A 403 -4.48 4.74 -33.98
CA SER A 403 -5.95 4.65 -33.97
C SER A 403 -6.53 4.04 -35.24
N GLY A 404 -7.16 2.88 -35.09
CA GLY A 404 -8.10 2.31 -36.06
C GLY A 404 -9.55 2.68 -35.72
N PRO A 405 -10.46 2.68 -36.70
CA PRO A 405 -11.87 2.95 -36.45
C PRO A 405 -12.48 1.85 -35.58
N ASN A 406 -13.13 2.24 -34.48
CA ASN A 406 -13.73 1.35 -33.47
C ASN A 406 -12.76 0.45 -32.68
N ASP A 407 -11.45 0.65 -32.82
CA ASP A 407 -10.49 -0.06 -31.99
C ASP A 407 -10.58 0.42 -30.53
N ILE A 408 -10.45 -0.54 -29.61
CA ILE A 408 -10.39 -0.29 -28.16
C ILE A 408 -8.95 -0.54 -27.72
N TYR A 409 -8.26 0.50 -27.27
CA TYR A 409 -6.93 0.35 -26.71
C TYR A 409 -7.04 0.24 -25.19
N ALA A 410 -6.47 -0.82 -24.62
CA ALA A 410 -6.30 -0.96 -23.19
C ALA A 410 -4.85 -0.70 -22.77
N TYR A 411 -4.71 0.07 -21.70
CA TYR A 411 -3.47 0.40 -21.04
C TYR A 411 -3.47 -0.26 -19.66
N GLU A 412 -2.47 -1.11 -19.42
CA GLU A 412 -2.40 -1.97 -18.25
C GLU A 412 -1.02 -1.96 -17.60
N PHE A 413 -1.00 -1.95 -16.27
CA PHE A 413 0.23 -2.10 -15.50
C PHE A 413 0.72 -3.55 -15.55
N ASN A 414 1.99 -3.72 -15.89
CA ASN A 414 2.69 -5.01 -15.93
C ASN A 414 3.44 -5.25 -14.61
N ASN A 415 3.72 -6.50 -14.27
CA ASN A 415 4.54 -6.87 -13.10
C ASN A 415 5.93 -6.22 -13.09
N ASN A 416 6.51 -5.96 -14.27
CA ASN A 416 7.82 -5.31 -14.39
C ASN A 416 7.77 -3.77 -14.30
N GLY A 417 6.58 -3.22 -14.03
CA GLY A 417 6.27 -1.80 -13.95
C GLY A 417 6.16 -1.07 -15.29
N LYS A 418 6.14 -1.78 -16.42
CA LYS A 418 5.79 -1.18 -17.71
C LYS A 418 4.29 -0.96 -17.84
N ILE A 419 3.91 0.03 -18.64
CA ILE A 419 2.53 0.20 -19.11
C ILE A 419 2.44 -0.47 -20.48
N ASN A 420 1.68 -1.56 -20.55
CA ASN A 420 1.43 -2.25 -21.81
C ASN A 420 0.22 -1.61 -22.49
N ARG A 421 0.34 -1.32 -23.79
CA ARG A 421 -0.79 -1.00 -24.67
C ARG A 421 -1.18 -2.25 -25.46
N ARG A 422 -2.47 -2.57 -25.51
CA ARG A 422 -3.02 -3.61 -26.39
C ARG A 422 -4.30 -3.15 -27.07
N VAL A 423 -4.58 -3.73 -28.24
CA VAL A 423 -5.88 -3.60 -28.89
C VAL A 423 -6.76 -4.75 -28.40
N ILE A 424 -7.96 -4.41 -27.92
CA ILE A 424 -8.98 -5.36 -27.52
C ILE A 424 -9.96 -5.48 -28.68
N ALA A 425 -10.12 -6.69 -29.23
CA ALA A 425 -10.99 -6.94 -30.38
C ALA A 425 -12.49 -6.90 -30.02
N LYS A 426 -12.85 -7.25 -28.78
CA LYS A 426 -14.21 -7.21 -28.26
C LYS A 426 -14.21 -6.62 -26.86
N ASP A 427 -15.10 -5.68 -26.58
CA ASP A 427 -15.18 -5.04 -25.27
C ASP A 427 -15.65 -6.03 -24.19
N PRO A 428 -14.84 -6.28 -23.12
CA PRO A 428 -15.28 -7.07 -21.99
C PRO A 428 -16.13 -6.27 -21.00
N PHE A 429 -16.25 -4.94 -21.18
CA PHE A 429 -17.04 -4.08 -20.31
C PHE A 429 -18.30 -3.63 -21.04
N PHE A 430 -19.40 -3.44 -20.30
CA PHE A 430 -20.59 -2.83 -20.88
C PHE A 430 -20.26 -1.40 -21.33
N ARG A 431 -20.69 -1.06 -22.55
CA ARG A 431 -20.46 0.26 -23.12
C ARG A 431 -21.13 1.33 -22.24
N GLY A 432 -20.39 2.38 -21.93
CA GLY A 432 -20.90 3.50 -21.14
C GLY A 432 -20.98 3.23 -19.64
N MET A 433 -20.33 2.18 -19.15
CA MET A 433 -20.39 1.79 -17.74
C MET A 433 -19.75 2.85 -16.83
N THR A 434 -20.43 3.19 -15.74
CA THR A 434 -19.91 4.03 -14.65
C THR A 434 -20.40 3.45 -13.32
N SER A 435 -19.47 3.14 -12.43
CA SER A 435 -19.74 2.58 -11.10
C SER A 435 -20.56 3.54 -10.25
N ASP A 436 -21.39 2.99 -9.36
CA ASP A 436 -22.13 3.78 -8.37
C ASP A 436 -21.23 4.75 -7.59
N ALA A 437 -21.72 5.97 -7.36
CA ALA A 437 -21.04 7.13 -6.74
C ALA A 437 -19.81 7.67 -7.48
N GLN A 438 -19.45 7.09 -8.63
CA GLN A 438 -18.35 7.55 -9.46
C GLN A 438 -18.82 8.50 -10.57
N GLU A 439 -17.87 9.04 -11.34
CA GLU A 439 -18.12 10.18 -12.21
C GLU A 439 -17.90 9.88 -13.69
N SER A 440 -18.74 10.50 -14.52
CA SER A 440 -18.53 10.62 -15.96
C SER A 440 -18.56 12.09 -16.37
N VAL A 441 -17.55 12.51 -17.13
CA VAL A 441 -17.44 13.87 -17.65
C VAL A 441 -17.59 13.82 -19.16
N THR A 442 -18.52 14.59 -19.71
CA THR A 442 -18.67 14.80 -21.15
C THR A 442 -18.18 16.18 -21.51
N VAL A 443 -17.23 16.24 -22.44
CA VAL A 443 -16.66 17.49 -22.94
C VAL A 443 -16.95 17.62 -24.42
N ASP A 444 -17.65 18.70 -24.79
CA ASP A 444 -17.80 19.17 -26.16
C ASP A 444 -16.72 20.23 -26.40
N THR A 445 -15.82 19.98 -27.34
CA THR A 445 -14.65 20.81 -27.59
C THR A 445 -14.29 20.85 -29.06
N SER A 446 -13.44 21.80 -29.43
CA SER A 446 -12.82 21.86 -30.75
C SER A 446 -11.30 21.87 -30.63
N THR A 447 -10.63 21.10 -31.49
CA THR A 447 -9.17 21.07 -31.54
C THR A 447 -8.63 22.21 -32.40
N ASN A 448 -7.35 22.54 -32.25
CA ASN A 448 -6.64 23.51 -33.10
C ASN A 448 -6.68 23.19 -34.61
N HIS A 449 -7.13 21.99 -34.98
CA HIS A 449 -7.27 21.56 -36.37
C HIS A 449 -8.73 21.60 -36.87
N ASN A 450 -9.60 22.37 -36.21
CA ASN A 450 -11.02 22.54 -36.54
C ASN A 450 -11.81 21.23 -36.59
N THR A 451 -11.44 20.25 -35.76
CA THR A 451 -12.28 19.08 -35.50
C THR A 451 -13.01 19.27 -34.17
N ASN A 452 -14.27 18.86 -34.09
CA ASN A 452 -15.11 19.08 -32.91
C ASN A 452 -15.42 17.74 -32.23
N PRO A 453 -14.46 17.10 -31.53
CA PRO A 453 -14.73 15.85 -30.85
C PRO A 453 -15.59 16.07 -29.61
N ILE A 454 -16.44 15.09 -29.33
CA ILE A 454 -17.03 14.90 -28.01
C ILE A 454 -16.18 13.85 -27.30
N ILE A 455 -15.64 14.23 -26.14
CA ILE A 455 -14.79 13.36 -25.32
C ILE A 455 -15.55 13.03 -24.04
N ILE A 456 -15.67 11.73 -23.75
CA ILE A 456 -16.33 11.25 -22.53
C ILE A 456 -15.30 10.53 -21.69
N PHE A 457 -15.09 11.01 -20.47
CA PHE A 457 -14.31 10.35 -19.44
C PHE A 457 -15.27 9.62 -18.47
N ARG A 458 -14.93 8.40 -18.08
CA ARG A 458 -15.67 7.61 -17.07
C ARG A 458 -14.68 7.04 -16.09
N ASP A 459 -14.65 7.59 -14.90
CA ASP A 459 -13.68 7.25 -13.88
C ASP A 459 -14.37 6.47 -12.79
N ASN A 460 -13.95 5.22 -12.60
CA ASN A 460 -14.53 4.29 -11.64
C ASN A 460 -13.73 4.20 -10.33
N VAL A 461 -12.64 4.98 -10.21
CA VAL A 461 -11.70 4.92 -9.08
C VAL A 461 -11.38 6.29 -8.47
N LYS A 462 -12.21 7.30 -8.80
CA LYS A 462 -12.07 8.67 -8.28
C LYS A 462 -12.29 8.73 -6.77
N LYS A 463 -13.38 8.14 -6.28
CA LYS A 463 -13.75 8.14 -4.85
C LYS A 463 -13.55 6.75 -4.29
N LEU A 464 -12.63 6.59 -3.34
CA LEU A 464 -12.32 5.30 -2.70
C LEU A 464 -12.98 5.17 -1.33
N GLY A 465 -13.05 3.94 -0.81
CA GLY A 465 -13.53 3.67 0.53
C GLY A 465 -15.04 3.51 0.62
N ILE A 466 -15.50 2.98 1.75
CA ILE A 466 -16.91 2.59 1.93
C ILE A 466 -17.86 3.79 2.06
N GLN A 467 -17.32 4.96 2.43
CA GLN A 467 -18.10 6.17 2.69
C GLN A 467 -18.46 6.92 1.41
N SER A 468 -17.53 7.00 0.46
CA SER A 468 -17.66 7.82 -0.75
C SER A 468 -17.62 7.02 -2.05
N GLY A 469 -17.11 5.80 -2.04
CA GLY A 469 -16.87 5.00 -3.23
C GLY A 469 -18.08 4.20 -3.76
N GLY A 470 -19.26 4.37 -3.16
CA GLY A 470 -20.51 3.73 -3.60
C GLY A 470 -20.52 2.22 -3.41
N LYS A 471 -21.38 1.54 -4.18
CA LYS A 471 -21.56 0.07 -4.17
C LYS A 471 -20.25 -0.73 -4.15
N HIS A 472 -19.22 -0.27 -4.87
CA HIS A 472 -17.92 -0.95 -5.04
C HIS A 472 -16.79 -0.37 -4.20
N ALA A 473 -17.07 0.63 -3.36
CA ALA A 473 -16.06 1.41 -2.63
C ALA A 473 -14.91 1.94 -3.53
N GLY A 474 -15.26 2.34 -4.76
CA GLY A 474 -14.34 2.94 -5.72
C GLY A 474 -13.32 1.98 -6.33
N GLN A 475 -13.54 0.67 -6.24
CA GLN A 475 -12.63 -0.29 -6.86
C GLN A 475 -12.96 -0.48 -8.35
N PRO A 476 -11.98 -0.86 -9.20
CA PRO A 476 -12.20 -1.12 -10.62
C PRO A 476 -13.33 -2.14 -10.87
N LEU A 477 -14.15 -1.90 -11.90
CA LEU A 477 -15.29 -2.76 -12.25
C LEU A 477 -14.86 -4.01 -12.99
N ALA A 478 -15.33 -5.19 -12.58
CA ALA A 478 -14.91 -6.45 -13.20
C ALA A 478 -15.40 -6.58 -14.66
N GLY A 479 -14.57 -7.23 -15.50
CA GLY A 479 -14.92 -7.51 -16.90
C GLY A 479 -15.82 -8.75 -17.04
N TYR A 480 -16.48 -8.86 -18.18
CA TYR A 480 -17.36 -9.98 -18.54
C TYR A 480 -16.97 -10.60 -19.89
N PRO A 481 -16.64 -11.91 -19.95
CA PRO A 481 -16.50 -12.83 -18.82
C PRO A 481 -15.30 -12.45 -17.92
N LEU A 482 -15.25 -12.96 -16.69
CA LEU A 482 -14.20 -12.58 -15.73
C LEU A 482 -12.78 -12.91 -16.22
N ASN A 483 -12.63 -13.96 -17.01
CA ASN A 483 -11.36 -14.41 -17.59
C ASN A 483 -11.08 -13.86 -19.00
N TRP A 484 -11.73 -12.77 -19.40
CA TRP A 484 -11.54 -12.17 -20.72
C TRP A 484 -10.07 -11.94 -21.11
N CYS A 485 -9.19 -11.64 -20.14
CA CYS A 485 -7.75 -11.44 -20.38
C CYS A 485 -7.01 -12.72 -20.84
N GLU A 486 -7.63 -13.90 -20.72
CA GLU A 486 -7.12 -15.20 -21.16
C GLU A 486 -7.75 -15.66 -22.49
N ILE A 487 -8.74 -14.93 -22.99
CA ILE A 487 -9.54 -15.32 -24.16
C ILE A 487 -9.09 -14.53 -25.39
N ALA A 488 -8.77 -15.24 -26.47
CA ALA A 488 -8.29 -14.68 -27.73
C ALA A 488 -9.26 -13.65 -28.35
N ASP A 489 -10.57 -13.86 -28.22
CA ASP A 489 -11.62 -12.94 -28.70
C ASP A 489 -11.51 -11.52 -28.10
N TYR A 490 -10.90 -11.38 -26.92
CA TYR A 490 -10.67 -10.11 -26.25
C TYR A 490 -9.20 -9.65 -26.37
N GLY A 491 -8.43 -10.25 -27.29
CA GLY A 491 -6.99 -10.03 -27.44
C GLY A 491 -6.18 -10.53 -26.24
N GLY A 492 -6.68 -11.54 -25.53
CA GLY A 492 -6.06 -12.18 -24.38
C GLY A 492 -5.43 -13.53 -24.72
N ASP A 493 -4.47 -13.94 -23.90
CA ASP A 493 -3.91 -15.29 -23.88
C ASP A 493 -3.20 -15.52 -22.52
N GLU A 494 -2.72 -16.74 -22.30
CA GLU A 494 -2.02 -17.11 -21.06
C GLU A 494 -0.75 -16.27 -20.79
N ASN A 495 0.03 -15.94 -21.83
CA ASN A 495 1.23 -15.12 -21.70
C ASN A 495 0.87 -13.67 -21.37
N ILE A 496 -0.18 -13.14 -21.99
CA ILE A 496 -0.71 -11.81 -21.71
C ILE A 496 -1.17 -11.76 -20.27
N ALA A 497 -2.06 -12.66 -19.85
CA ALA A 497 -2.60 -12.75 -18.49
C ALA A 497 -1.48 -12.82 -17.44
N SER A 498 -0.48 -13.69 -17.65
CA SER A 498 0.70 -13.79 -16.78
C SER A 498 1.48 -12.47 -16.66
N ARG A 499 1.75 -11.79 -17.79
CA ARG A 499 2.49 -10.51 -17.80
C ARG A 499 1.74 -9.39 -17.08
N VAL A 500 0.41 -9.33 -17.22
CA VAL A 500 -0.40 -8.28 -16.59
C VAL A 500 -0.90 -8.67 -15.20
N LEU A 501 -0.46 -9.82 -14.66
CA LEU A 501 -0.88 -10.38 -13.38
C LEU A 501 -2.41 -10.53 -13.24
N LYS A 502 -3.06 -10.95 -14.33
CA LYS A 502 -4.51 -11.22 -14.37
C LYS A 502 -4.76 -12.68 -14.70
N GLY A 503 -6.02 -13.08 -14.56
CA GLY A 503 -6.42 -14.45 -14.86
C GLY A 503 -5.76 -15.45 -13.91
N ARG A 504 -5.78 -16.71 -14.31
CA ARG A 504 -5.27 -17.83 -13.53
C ARG A 504 -3.79 -17.76 -13.31
N LEU A 505 -3.03 -17.44 -14.35
CA LEU A 505 -1.57 -17.43 -14.27
C LEU A 505 -1.05 -16.24 -13.47
N GLY A 506 -1.71 -15.09 -13.59
CA GLY A 506 -1.31 -13.88 -12.87
C GLY A 506 -1.66 -13.91 -11.38
N THR A 507 -2.81 -14.49 -11.04
CA THR A 507 -3.31 -14.50 -9.65
C THR A 507 -3.12 -15.82 -8.92
N GLY A 508 -2.82 -16.91 -9.64
CA GLY A 508 -2.79 -18.27 -9.09
C GLY A 508 -4.17 -18.85 -8.77
N LEU A 509 -5.24 -18.20 -9.22
CA LEU A 509 -6.63 -18.57 -8.94
C LEU A 509 -7.26 -19.28 -10.13
N THR A 510 -8.15 -20.23 -9.92
CA THR A 510 -8.95 -20.85 -10.99
C THR A 510 -10.41 -20.52 -10.79
N LEU A 511 -11.12 -20.23 -11.89
CA LEU A 511 -12.55 -19.98 -11.90
C LEU A 511 -13.29 -21.24 -12.39
N LEU A 512 -14.30 -21.67 -11.64
CA LEU A 512 -15.19 -22.76 -12.09
C LEU A 512 -16.17 -22.31 -13.17
N ASP A 513 -16.71 -21.10 -13.03
CA ASP A 513 -17.63 -20.49 -13.98
C ASP A 513 -17.18 -19.04 -14.28
N PRO A 514 -16.56 -18.79 -15.44
CA PRO A 514 -16.12 -17.46 -15.83
C PRO A 514 -17.25 -16.56 -16.36
N THR A 515 -18.40 -17.14 -16.71
CA THR A 515 -19.61 -16.40 -17.15
C THR A 515 -20.43 -15.92 -15.94
N GLY A 516 -20.32 -16.63 -14.82
CA GLY A 516 -20.37 -16.08 -13.47
C GLY A 516 -21.59 -15.26 -13.09
N GLY A 517 -22.67 -15.95 -12.73
CA GLY A 517 -23.61 -15.45 -11.72
C GLY A 517 -22.94 -15.18 -10.36
N ALA A 518 -23.71 -14.79 -9.34
CA ALA A 518 -23.18 -14.45 -8.00
C ALA A 518 -22.29 -15.53 -7.33
N ASN A 519 -22.36 -16.79 -7.77
CA ASN A 519 -21.70 -17.96 -7.17
C ASN A 519 -20.40 -18.44 -7.88
N SER A 520 -19.69 -17.59 -8.63
CA SER A 520 -18.37 -17.96 -9.15
C SER A 520 -17.41 -18.32 -8.00
N LEU A 521 -17.15 -19.61 -7.82
CA LEU A 521 -16.23 -20.13 -6.81
C LEU A 521 -14.81 -20.16 -7.39
N PHE A 522 -13.94 -19.32 -6.81
CA PHE A 522 -12.51 -19.38 -6.99
C PHE A 522 -11.93 -20.60 -6.26
N ARG A 523 -11.02 -21.30 -6.92
CA ARG A 523 -10.17 -22.36 -6.36
C ARG A 523 -8.71 -21.95 -6.44
N GLY A 524 -7.90 -22.41 -5.50
CA GLY A 524 -6.45 -22.30 -5.62
C GLY A 524 -5.92 -23.06 -6.84
N SER A 525 -4.68 -22.80 -7.22
CA SER A 525 -3.97 -23.58 -8.26
C SER A 525 -3.85 -25.07 -7.91
N ASP A 526 -3.96 -25.42 -6.64
CA ASP A 526 -4.03 -26.79 -6.12
C ASP A 526 -5.42 -27.44 -6.22
N GLY A 527 -6.41 -26.73 -6.77
CA GLY A 527 -7.79 -27.18 -6.93
C GLY A 527 -8.62 -27.14 -5.64
N LYS A 528 -8.06 -26.68 -4.50
CA LYS A 528 -8.82 -26.55 -3.26
C LYS A 528 -9.71 -25.32 -3.31
N THR A 529 -10.92 -25.46 -2.78
CA THR A 529 -11.85 -24.33 -2.62
C THR A 529 -11.27 -23.36 -1.61
N MET A 530 -11.17 -22.08 -1.99
CA MET A 530 -10.71 -21.07 -1.07
C MET A 530 -11.82 -20.73 -0.07
N CYS A 531 -11.47 -20.73 1.23
CA CYS A 531 -12.38 -20.29 2.29
C CYS A 531 -12.79 -18.81 2.15
N LEU A 532 -11.98 -18.02 1.44
CA LEU A 532 -12.16 -16.59 1.22
C LEU A 532 -12.09 -16.32 -0.28
N GLN A 533 -13.20 -15.84 -0.83
CA GLN A 533 -13.29 -15.51 -2.25
C GLN A 533 -12.65 -14.14 -2.46
N PRO A 534 -11.64 -14.01 -3.35
CA PRO A 534 -11.06 -12.71 -3.67
C PRO A 534 -12.03 -11.86 -4.48
N ARG A 535 -11.78 -10.55 -4.52
CA ARG A 535 -12.54 -9.61 -5.35
C ARG A 535 -12.50 -10.01 -6.83
N ARG A 536 -13.61 -9.85 -7.56
CA ARG A 536 -13.68 -10.25 -8.98
C ARG A 536 -12.76 -9.43 -9.88
N SER A 537 -12.61 -8.14 -9.57
CA SER A 537 -11.70 -7.26 -10.31
C SER A 537 -10.21 -7.53 -10.04
N TYR A 538 -9.88 -8.20 -8.92
CA TYR A 538 -8.52 -8.70 -8.70
C TYR A 538 -8.14 -9.75 -9.75
N TYR A 539 -9.08 -10.63 -10.14
CA TYR A 539 -8.86 -11.62 -11.18
C TYR A 539 -8.89 -11.02 -12.60
N SER A 540 -9.93 -10.24 -12.90
CA SER A 540 -10.15 -9.71 -14.26
C SER A 540 -9.33 -8.45 -14.56
N GLY A 541 -8.68 -7.87 -13.56
CA GLY A 541 -7.95 -6.60 -13.60
C GLY A 541 -8.82 -5.35 -13.51
N GLY A 542 -10.10 -5.46 -13.85
CA GLY A 542 -11.13 -4.43 -13.79
C GLY A 542 -10.91 -3.18 -14.65
N LEU A 543 -11.99 -2.43 -14.90
CA LEU A 543 -12.02 -1.14 -15.57
C LEU A 543 -11.90 -0.03 -14.52
N ALA A 544 -10.83 0.76 -14.59
CA ALA A 544 -10.65 1.92 -13.73
C ALA A 544 -11.06 3.21 -14.46
N LEU A 545 -10.61 3.39 -15.70
CA LEU A 545 -10.88 4.58 -16.50
C LEU A 545 -11.28 4.19 -17.91
N ASP A 546 -12.35 4.76 -18.43
CA ASP A 546 -12.75 4.64 -19.82
C ASP A 546 -12.83 6.01 -20.49
N ILE A 547 -12.19 6.14 -21.64
CA ILE A 547 -12.16 7.36 -22.44
C ILE A 547 -12.75 7.05 -23.81
N GLU A 548 -13.79 7.78 -24.18
CA GLU A 548 -14.44 7.64 -25.47
C GLU A 548 -14.33 8.95 -26.25
N ILE A 549 -13.83 8.87 -27.48
CA ILE A 549 -13.67 10.03 -28.36
C ILE A 549 -14.53 9.78 -29.59
N GLY A 550 -15.54 10.62 -29.78
CA GLY A 550 -16.50 10.51 -30.88
C GLY A 550 -16.93 11.86 -31.43
N GLY A 551 -17.93 11.84 -32.33
CA GLY A 551 -18.62 13.06 -32.72
C GLY A 551 -17.88 13.98 -33.70
N THR A 552 -16.99 13.47 -34.56
CA THR A 552 -16.39 14.27 -35.65
C THR A 552 -17.45 14.66 -36.69
N LYS A 553 -18.30 15.64 -36.36
CA LYS A 553 -18.98 16.40 -37.39
C LYS A 553 -17.87 17.06 -38.19
N LEU A 554 -17.63 16.59 -39.42
CA LEU A 554 -16.92 17.39 -40.41
C LEU A 554 -17.55 18.78 -40.35
N PRO A 555 -16.78 19.88 -40.32
CA PRO A 555 -17.38 21.19 -40.49
C PRO A 555 -18.28 21.08 -41.72
N GLU A 556 -19.58 21.37 -41.55
CA GLU A 556 -20.50 21.42 -42.68
C GLU A 556 -19.76 22.19 -43.77
N PRO A 557 -19.54 21.60 -44.96
CA PRO A 557 -18.82 22.28 -46.01
C PRO A 557 -19.48 23.64 -46.13
N GLN A 558 -18.69 24.72 -45.94
CA GLN A 558 -19.12 26.10 -46.13
C GLN A 558 -20.12 26.06 -47.26
N LYS A 559 -21.40 26.39 -46.97
CA LYS A 559 -22.47 26.37 -47.95
C LYS A 559 -21.89 27.00 -49.20
N LEU A 560 -21.61 26.17 -50.21
CA LEU A 560 -21.18 26.64 -51.51
C LEU A 560 -22.26 27.61 -51.89
N ASP A 561 -21.90 28.90 -51.87
CA ASP A 561 -22.85 29.96 -52.12
C ASP A 561 -23.55 29.60 -53.43
N VAL A 562 -24.85 29.32 -53.33
CA VAL A 562 -25.66 28.89 -54.47
C VAL A 562 -25.63 29.98 -55.53
N ALA A 563 -25.29 31.24 -55.17
CA ALA A 563 -24.99 32.30 -56.13
C ALA A 563 -23.75 31.99 -56.98
N THR A 564 -22.66 31.46 -56.40
CA THR A 564 -21.41 31.12 -57.11
C THR A 564 -21.59 29.92 -58.05
N VAL A 565 -22.34 28.88 -57.64
CA VAL A 565 -22.63 27.73 -58.51
C VAL A 565 -23.67 28.07 -59.59
N SER A 566 -24.63 28.95 -59.30
CA SER A 566 -25.62 29.40 -60.29
C SER A 566 -25.10 30.46 -61.27
N ALA A 567 -23.97 31.12 -60.97
CA ALA A 567 -23.23 31.96 -61.93
C ALA A 567 -22.52 31.10 -63.00
N ILE A 568 -21.94 29.96 -62.59
CA ILE A 568 -21.25 29.04 -63.50
C ILE A 568 -22.24 28.28 -64.42
N LYS A 569 -23.44 27.94 -63.93
CA LYS A 569 -24.49 27.29 -64.75
C LYS A 569 -25.26 28.22 -65.69
N ARG A 570 -25.18 29.55 -65.52
CA ARG A 570 -25.92 30.54 -66.33
C ARG A 570 -25.16 31.09 -67.53
N GLY A 571 -24.12 30.41 -68.01
CA GLY A 571 -23.54 30.67 -69.34
C GLY A 571 -23.09 32.11 -69.57
N ARG A 572 -22.71 32.85 -68.53
CA ARG A 572 -21.91 34.07 -68.70
C ARG A 572 -20.46 33.64 -68.62
N GLY A 573 -19.93 33.33 -69.80
CA GLY A 573 -18.49 33.27 -70.00
C GLY A 573 -17.84 34.59 -69.59
N ILE A 574 -16.58 34.46 -69.21
CA ILE A 574 -15.60 35.55 -69.21
C ILE A 574 -15.65 36.26 -70.56
#